data_AF-A0A3N5PVE9-F1
#
_entry.id   AF-A0A3N5PVE9-F1
#
_cell.length_a   1.000
_cell.length_b   1.000
_cell.length_c   1.000
_cell.angle_alpha   90.00
_cell.angle_beta   90.00
_cell.angle_gamma   90.00
#
_symmetry.space_group_name_H-M   'P 1'
#
loop_
_entity.id
_entity.type
_entity.pdbx_description
1 polymer ?
#
loop_
_entity_poly.entity_id
_entity_poly.type
_entity_poly.pdbx_seq_one_letter_code
_entity_poly.pdbx_strand_id
1 'polypeptide(L)' 'MSLSNNATRIIVAVFAIPLILAAAYFGGIYFFIFTLLISLAAYYEFVLLAKNKGANANLWFGLFAIIVFLINNFKVFID' A
#
# COMPACT_ATOMS: atom_id res chain seq x y z
N MET A 1 21.58 -8.24 -9.98
CA MET A 1 21.60 -7.80 -11.40
C MET A 1 20.78 -6.53 -11.48
N SER A 2 21.40 -5.38 -11.74
CA SER A 2 20.68 -4.11 -11.88
C SER A 2 19.91 -4.16 -13.21
N LEU A 3 18.59 -4.26 -13.14
CA LEU A 3 17.76 -4.14 -14.33
C LEU A 3 17.93 -2.71 -14.89
N SER A 4 18.07 -2.56 -16.22
CA SER A 4 18.12 -1.24 -16.83
C SER A 4 16.86 -0.45 -16.47
N ASN A 5 17.00 0.83 -16.12
CA ASN A 5 15.87 1.70 -15.74
C ASN A 5 14.71 1.63 -16.74
N ASN A 6 15.01 1.43 -18.03
CA ASN A 6 13.99 1.27 -19.08
C ASN A 6 13.20 -0.04 -18.93
N ALA A 7 13.86 -1.15 -18.60
CA ALA A 7 13.20 -2.43 -18.40
C ALA A 7 12.30 -2.42 -17.16
N THR A 8 12.72 -1.79 -16.05
CA THR A 8 11.85 -1.62 -14.86
C THR A 8 10.59 -0.83 -15.21
N ARG A 9 10.72 0.27 -15.96
CA ARG A 9 9.58 1.10 -16.40
C ARG A 9 8.61 0.31 -17.27
N ILE A 10 9.12 -0.48 -18.21
CA ILE A 10 8.29 -1.32 -19.10
C ILE A 10 7.52 -2.35 -18.28
N ILE A 11 8.18 -3.04 -17.34
CA ILE A 11 7.53 -4.04 -16.49
C ILE A 11 6.42 -3.41 -15.65
N VAL A 12 6.70 -2.27 -15.01
CA VAL A 12 5.69 -1.56 -14.20
C VAL A 12 4.52 -1.10 -15.08
N ALA A 13 4.80 -0.59 -16.28
CA ALA A 13 3.76 -0.15 -17.21
C ALA A 13 2.87 -1.31 -17.70
N VAL A 14 3.46 -2.48 -17.97
CA VAL A 14 2.75 -3.64 -18.52
C VAL A 14 2.00 -4.42 -17.46
N PHE A 15 2.49 -4.48 -16.22
CA PHE A 15 1.89 -5.32 -15.18
C PHE A 15 1.23 -4.51 -14.06
N ALA A 16 1.91 -3.50 -13.52
CA ALA A 16 1.38 -2.78 -12.37
C ALA A 16 0.18 -1.90 -12.76
N ILE A 17 0.24 -1.19 -13.89
CA ILE A 17 -0.88 -0.35 -14.33
C ILE A 17 -2.14 -1.19 -14.61
N PRO A 18 -2.10 -2.28 -15.40
CA PRO A 18 -3.29 -3.10 -15.61
C PRO A 18 -3.81 -3.76 -14.33
N LEU A 19 -2.92 -4.16 -13.42
CA LEU A 19 -3.32 -4.70 -12.12
C LEU A 19 -4.10 -3.66 -11.29
N ILE A 20 -3.61 -2.41 -11.24
CA ILE A 20 -4.31 -1.30 -10.57
C ILE A 20 -5.67 -1.07 -11.20
N LEU A 21 -5.74 -1.01 -12.54
CA LEU A 21 -6.99 -0.80 -13.26
C LEU A 21 -7.98 -1.94 -13.04
N ALA A 22 -7.51 -3.20 -13.06
CA ALA A 22 -8.33 -4.36 -12.77
C ALA A 22 -8.88 -4.32 -11.34
N ALA A 23 -8.03 -4.02 -10.35
CA ALA A 23 -8.45 -3.88 -8.95
C ALA A 23 -9.50 -2.77 -8.79
N ALA A 24 -9.33 -1.63 -9.46
CA ALA A 24 -10.30 -0.54 -9.46
C ALA A 24 -11.61 -0.91 -10.18
N TYR A 25 -11.53 -1.65 -11.29
CA TYR A 25 -12.70 -2.07 -12.07
C TYR A 25 -13.58 -3.08 -11.32
N PHE A 26 -12.97 -4.08 -10.67
CA PHE A 26 -13.72 -5.05 -9.85
C PHE A 26 -14.24 -4.43 -8.56
N GLY A 27 -13.62 -3.36 -8.07
CA GLY A 27 -14.09 -2.59 -6.93
C GLY A 27 -14.27 -3.43 -5.65
N GLY A 28 -15.10 -2.90 -4.74
CA GLY A 28 -15.53 -3.60 -3.53
C GLY A 28 -14.38 -4.18 -2.71
N ILE A 29 -14.47 -5.47 -2.38
CA ILE A 29 -13.48 -6.15 -1.55
C ILE A 29 -12.12 -6.29 -2.25
N TYR A 30 -12.09 -6.41 -3.58
CA TYR A 30 -10.85 -6.55 -4.34
C TYR A 30 -10.01 -5.28 -4.29
N PHE A 31 -10.65 -4.12 -4.51
CA PHE A 31 -9.99 -2.82 -4.38
C PHE A 31 -9.59 -2.52 -2.93
N PHE A 32 -10.43 -2.91 -1.98
CA PHE A 32 -10.11 -2.77 -0.55
C PHE A 32 -8.86 -3.56 -0.16
N ILE A 33 -8.77 -4.85 -0.51
CA ILE A 33 -7.59 -5.66 -0.19
C ILE A 33 -6.34 -5.08 -0.88
N PHE A 34 -6.48 -4.65 -2.13
CA PHE A 34 -5.38 -4.04 -2.88
C PHE A 34 -4.84 -2.78 -2.19
N THR A 35 -5.72 -1.86 -1.82
CA THR A 35 -5.34 -0.62 -1.13
C THR A 35 -4.79 -0.90 0.26
N LEU A 36 -5.37 -1.84 1.01
CA LEU A 36 -4.87 -2.27 2.32
C LEU A 36 -3.43 -2.77 2.23
N LEU A 37 -3.12 -3.67 1.29
CA LEU A 37 -1.78 -4.21 1.12
C LEU A 37 -0.77 -3.11 0.78
N ILE A 38 -1.12 -2.20 -0.13
CA ILE A 38 -0.26 -1.08 -0.51
C ILE A 38 -0.02 -0.13 0.67
N SER A 39 -1.07 0.22 1.43
CA SER A 39 -0.93 1.11 2.59
C SER A 39 -0.06 0.51 3.68
N LEU A 40 -0.19 -0.80 3.96
CA LEU A 40 0.66 -1.49 4.94
C LEU A 40 2.12 -1.54 4.49
N ALA A 41 2.37 -1.86 3.22
CA ALA A 41 3.72 -1.86 2.65
C ALA A 41 4.35 -0.46 2.70
N ALA A 42 3.61 0.58 2.29
CA ALA A 42 4.07 1.96 2.32
C ALA A 42 4.38 2.44 3.74
N TYR A 43 3.56 2.08 4.73
CA TYR A 43 3.84 2.42 6.12
C TYR A 43 5.06 1.69 6.66
N TYR A 44 5.25 0.42 6.31
CA TYR A 44 6.44 -0.33 6.68
C TYR A 44 7.72 0.33 6.14
N GLU A 45 7.74 0.70 4.87
CA GLU A 45 8.86 1.42 4.26
C GLU A 45 9.08 2.78 4.91
N PHE A 46 8.00 3.50 5.21
CA PHE A 46 8.07 4.78 5.92
C PHE A 46 8.70 4.63 7.31
N VAL A 47 8.30 3.62 8.10
CA VAL A 47 8.88 3.36 9.42
C VAL A 47 10.35 3.02 9.32
N LEU A 48 10.75 2.25 8.30
CA LEU A 48 12.16 1.94 8.05
C LEU A 48 12.98 3.21 7.74
N LEU A 49 12.43 4.10 6.90
CA LEU A 49 13.04 5.40 6.59
C LEU A 49 13.11 6.31 7.82
N ALA A 50 12.06 6.34 8.64
CA ALA A 50 11.99 7.13 9.86
C ALA A 50 13.03 6.66 10.89
N LYS A 51 13.19 5.34 11.03
CA LYS A 51 14.21 4.73 11.90
C LYS A 51 15.62 5.15 11.48
N ASN A 52 15.90 5.21 10.18
CA ASN A 52 17.19 5.68 9.67
C ASN A 52 17.45 7.17 9.95
N LYS A 53 16.41 7.95 10.27
CA LYS A 53 16.51 9.36 10.67
C LYS A 53 16.46 9.57 12.20
N GLY A 54 16.52 8.49 12.99
CA GLY A 54 16.49 8.54 14.46
C GLY A 54 15.09 8.72 15.06
N ALA A 55 14.04 8.68 14.24
CA ALA A 55 12.65 8.69 14.72
C ALA A 55 12.16 7.25 14.97
N ASN A 56 11.69 6.98 16.18
CA ASN A 56 11.14 5.67 16.53
C ASN A 56 9.62 5.68 16.37
N ALA A 57 9.15 5.26 15.20
CA ALA A 57 7.73 5.03 14.95
C ALA A 57 7.33 3.61 15.41
N ASN A 58 6.19 3.48 16.10
CA ASN A 58 5.67 2.18 16.51
C ASN A 58 5.02 1.48 15.30
N LEU A 59 5.71 0.46 14.80
CA LEU A 59 5.29 -0.31 13.63
C LEU A 59 3.93 -0.97 13.86
N TRP A 60 3.77 -1.69 14.97
CA TRP A 60 2.56 -2.46 15.25
C TRP A 60 1.33 -1.56 15.43
N PHE A 61 1.48 -0.47 16.19
CA PHE A 61 0.37 0.45 16.41
C PHE A 61 -0.07 1.14 15.12
N GLY A 62 0.87 1.55 14.27
CA GLY A 62 0.52 2.17 12.99
C GLY A 62 -0.09 1.21 11.98
N LEU A 63 0.41 -0.03 11.87
CA LEU A 63 -0.23 -1.05 11.02
C LEU A 63 -1.68 -1.30 11.46
N PHE A 64 -1.91 -1.43 12.77
CA PHE A 64 -3.26 -1.62 13.31
C PHE A 64 -4.17 -0.43 13.01
N ALA A 65 -3.67 0.80 13.20
CA ALA A 65 -4.41 2.02 12.90
C ALA A 65 -4.84 2.08 11.42
N ILE A 66 -3.94 1.73 10.50
CA ILE A 66 -4.23 1.68 9.06
C ILE A 66 -5.35 0.69 8.77
N ILE A 67 -5.29 -0.52 9.33
CA ILE A 67 -6.33 -1.54 9.14
C ILE A 67 -7.69 -1.02 9.63
N VAL A 68 -7.75 -0.45 10.83
CA VAL A 68 -9.00 0.08 11.41
C VAL A 68 -9.56 1.22 10.56
N PHE A 69 -8.72 2.18 10.14
CA PHE A 69 -9.17 3.30 9.32
C PHE A 69 -9.69 2.85 7.95
N LEU A 70 -9.00 1.93 7.28
CA LEU A 70 -9.46 1.42 5.99
C LEU A 70 -10.75 0.62 6.14
N ILE A 71 -10.88 -0.23 7.18
CA ILE A 71 -12.12 -0.95 7.45
C ILE A 71 -13.28 0.03 7.66
N ASN A 72 -13.08 1.08 8.46
CA ASN A 72 -14.09 2.12 8.68
C ASN A 72 -14.46 2.84 7.39
N ASN A 73 -13.51 3.05 6.47
CA ASN A 73 -13.82 3.65 5.17
C ASN A 73 -14.60 2.70 4.25
N PHE A 74 -14.30 1.40 4.28
CA PHE A 74 -14.97 0.39 3.44
C PHE A 74 -16.40 0.09 3.91
N LYS A 75 -16.59 0.03 5.23
CA LYS A 75 -17.89 -0.03 5.88
C LYS A 75 -17.87 1.04 6.96
N VAL A 76 -18.53 2.17 6.70
CA VAL A 76 -18.70 3.23 7.71
C VAL A 76 -19.27 2.60 8.97
N PHE A 77 -18.42 2.49 9.99
CA PHE A 77 -18.77 1.94 11.31
C PHE A 77 -18.93 3.08 12.32
N ILE A 78 -18.19 4.19 12.15
CA ILE A 78 -18.19 5.39 13.01
C ILE A 78 -18.03 6.62 12.10
N ASP A 79 -18.90 7.62 12.29
CA ASP A 79 -18.86 8.97 11.67
C ASP A 79 -17.79 9.87 12.33
#